data_AF-F8QI65-F1
#
_entry.id   AF-F8QI65-F1
#
_cell.length_a   1.000
_cell.length_b   1.000
_cell.length_c   1.000
_cell.angle_alpha   90.00
_cell.angle_beta   90.00
_cell.angle_gamma   90.00
#
_symmetry.space_group_name_H-M   'P 1'
#
loop_
_entity.id
_entity.type
_entity.pdbx_description
1 polymer ?
#
loop_
_entity_poly.entity_id
_entity_poly.type
_entity_poly.pdbx_seq_one_letter_code
_entity_poly.pdbx_strand_id
1 'polypeptide(L)'
;MQEERKCLSPGERKDLIELQNMATKDKQDLSEEQKEELLQRLANNRIHKATSMYSASLITFPYEWECTAIFFVTPEYINHLAQPTWYGSDNSLNFLQDVLKIDPGEVSRLFALWECTCNQNTSELDTLAVVHSQCVELIQTGLNCLLNNGAVSMNYVNYKTAIVQTHKVRLVNWPTGLKFVNPSFIGTVGDIQTLRNSLRTSKYHWEKLKRLQQMAHKLNLERCQEAGEIVGKPQKQRSDAGTKCK
;
A
#
# COMPACT_ATOMS: atom_id res chain seq x y z
N MET A 1 15.30 63.59 -3.26
CA MET A 1 16.44 62.91 -2.63
C MET A 1 16.04 61.46 -2.41
N GLN A 2 16.68 60.52 -3.08
CA GLN A 2 16.45 59.08 -2.86
C GLN A 2 17.23 58.67 -1.61
N GLU A 3 16.53 58.11 -0.63
CA GLU A 3 17.13 57.57 0.58
C GLU A 3 17.62 56.14 0.28
N GLU A 4 18.94 55.95 0.22
CA GLU A 4 19.54 54.65 -0.03
C GLU A 4 19.18 53.67 1.10
N ARG A 5 18.50 52.58 0.74
CA ARG A 5 18.23 51.44 1.64
C ARG A 5 19.54 50.76 2.01
N LYS A 6 20.04 50.98 3.23
CA LYS A 6 21.15 50.19 3.80
C LYS A 6 20.68 48.76 4.09
N CYS A 7 21.05 47.81 3.25
CA CYS A 7 20.97 46.38 3.58
C CYS A 7 21.97 46.05 4.69
N LEU A 8 21.55 45.16 5.61
CA LEU A 8 22.42 44.64 6.67
C LEU A 8 23.49 43.73 6.06
N SER A 9 24.68 43.79 6.63
CA SER A 9 25.80 42.96 6.19
C SER A 9 25.57 41.48 6.56
N PRO A 10 26.07 40.52 5.76
CA PRO A 10 25.92 39.10 6.09
C PRO A 10 26.54 38.77 7.46
N GLY A 11 25.70 38.39 8.44
CA GLY A 11 26.12 38.03 9.80
C GLY A 11 25.68 39.00 10.90
N GLU A 12 25.15 40.18 10.56
CA GLU A 12 24.53 41.09 11.52
C GLU A 12 23.20 40.52 12.03
N ARG A 13 23.06 40.41 13.36
CA ARG A 13 21.81 40.03 14.02
C ARG A 13 21.25 41.24 14.75
N LYS A 14 20.11 41.75 14.27
CA LYS A 14 19.32 42.73 14.99
C LYS A 14 18.39 42.06 15.99
N ASP A 15 18.09 42.78 17.06
CA ASP A 15 17.21 42.30 18.10
C ASP A 15 15.76 42.13 17.58
N LEU A 16 15.01 41.19 18.14
CA LEU A 16 13.68 40.82 17.67
C LEU A 16 12.73 42.03 17.68
N ILE A 17 12.90 42.92 18.67
CA ILE A 17 12.11 44.15 18.83
C ILE A 17 12.43 45.14 17.70
N GLU A 18 13.69 45.24 17.27
CA GLU A 18 14.07 46.08 16.12
C GLU A 18 13.52 45.54 14.80
N LEU A 19 13.55 44.21 14.61
CA LEU A 19 12.96 43.56 13.44
C LEU A 19 11.44 43.77 13.39
N GLN A 20 10.76 43.71 14.54
CA GLN A 20 9.33 43.99 14.63
C GLN A 20 9.01 45.46 14.31
N ASN A 21 9.81 46.40 14.81
CA ASN A 21 9.64 47.84 14.54
C ASN A 21 9.93 48.23 13.08
N MET A 22 10.89 47.56 12.44
CA MET A 22 11.14 47.72 10.99
C MET A 22 9.98 47.14 10.17
N ALA A 23 9.46 45.96 10.56
CA ALA A 23 8.34 45.32 9.87
C ALA A 23 7.00 46.08 10.03
N THR A 24 6.77 46.79 11.15
CA THR A 24 5.58 47.63 11.33
C THR A 24 5.66 48.93 10.54
N LYS A 25 6.84 49.54 10.40
CA LYS A 25 7.06 50.67 9.48
C LYS A 25 6.83 50.27 8.03
N ASP A 26 7.38 49.14 7.60
CA ASP A 26 7.22 48.65 6.22
C ASP A 26 5.77 48.28 5.87
N LYS A 27 4.94 47.89 6.86
CA LYS A 27 3.52 47.58 6.62
C LYS A 27 2.65 48.80 6.32
N GLN A 28 3.06 50.00 6.74
CA GLN A 28 2.26 51.22 6.55
C GLN A 28 2.38 51.81 5.14
N ASP A 29 3.43 51.47 4.39
CA ASP A 29 3.72 52.07 3.07
C ASP A 29 3.47 51.14 1.87
N LEU A 30 2.93 49.94 2.09
CA LEU A 30 2.68 48.96 1.01
C LEU A 30 1.33 49.22 0.33
N SER A 31 1.33 49.28 -1.00
CA SER A 31 0.09 49.26 -1.78
C SER A 31 -0.61 47.90 -1.64
N GLU A 32 -1.93 47.87 -1.86
CA GLU A 32 -2.70 46.62 -1.76
C GLU A 32 -2.19 45.53 -2.73
N GLU A 33 -1.71 45.93 -3.91
CA GLU A 33 -1.13 45.02 -4.91
C GLU A 33 0.17 44.36 -4.41
N GLN A 34 1.02 45.12 -3.71
CA GLN A 34 2.25 44.58 -3.12
C GLN A 34 1.96 43.64 -1.93
N LYS A 35 0.88 43.91 -1.17
CA LYS A 35 0.44 43.01 -0.09
C LYS A 35 -0.05 41.68 -0.66
N GLU A 36 -0.80 41.72 -1.76
CA GLU A 36 -1.32 40.52 -2.42
C GLU A 36 -0.19 39.66 -3.02
N GLU A 37 0.79 40.28 -3.68
CA GLU A 37 1.99 39.58 -4.17
C GLU A 37 2.78 38.91 -3.03
N LEU A 38 2.91 39.58 -1.89
CA LEU A 38 3.60 39.05 -0.71
C LEU A 38 2.83 37.89 -0.08
N LEU A 39 1.51 37.96 0.01
CA LEU A 39 0.67 36.87 0.49
C LEU A 39 0.79 35.65 -0.43
N GLN A 40 0.81 35.86 -1.74
CA GLN A 40 0.98 34.80 -2.73
C GLN A 40 2.37 34.16 -2.64
N ARG A 41 3.43 34.96 -2.47
CA ARG A 41 4.79 34.46 -2.20
C ARG A 41 4.89 33.69 -0.88
N LEU A 42 4.19 34.11 0.16
CA LEU A 42 4.17 33.41 1.45
C LEU A 42 3.41 32.08 1.35
N ALA A 43 2.30 32.04 0.61
CA ALA A 43 1.58 30.80 0.32
C ALA A 43 2.47 29.82 -0.47
N ASN A 44 3.13 30.29 -1.52
CA ASN A 44 4.07 29.49 -2.31
C ASN A 44 5.26 28.98 -1.47
N ASN A 45 5.82 29.82 -0.59
CA ASN A 45 6.90 29.41 0.32
C ASN A 45 6.44 28.38 1.37
N ARG A 46 5.20 28.48 1.87
CA ARG A 46 4.65 27.46 2.78
C ARG A 46 4.46 26.12 2.08
N ILE A 47 3.98 26.13 0.84
CA ILE A 47 3.88 24.92 0.01
C ILE A 47 5.28 24.34 -0.23
N HIS A 48 6.24 25.13 -0.71
CA HIS A 48 7.61 24.67 -0.91
C HIS A 48 8.28 24.13 0.35
N LYS A 49 8.05 24.77 1.51
CA LYS A 49 8.60 24.31 2.79
C LYS A 49 7.95 23.00 3.26
N ALA A 50 6.64 22.86 3.11
CA ALA A 50 5.95 21.61 3.40
C ALA A 50 6.46 20.49 2.48
N THR A 51 6.49 20.71 1.17
CA THR A 51 7.02 19.76 0.18
C THR A 51 8.48 19.39 0.44
N SER A 52 9.33 20.35 0.82
CA SER A 52 10.75 20.13 1.13
C SER A 52 10.98 19.34 2.43
N MET A 53 10.16 19.55 3.47
CA MET A 53 10.25 18.78 4.72
C MET A 53 9.81 17.32 4.54
N TYR A 54 8.79 17.07 3.70
CA TYR A 54 8.38 15.71 3.34
C TYR A 54 9.39 15.03 2.41
N SER A 55 10.02 15.76 1.48
CA SER A 55 11.03 15.18 0.58
C SER A 55 12.33 14.85 1.31
N ALA A 56 12.81 15.73 2.20
CA ALA A 56 14.06 15.51 2.93
C ALA A 56 13.98 14.29 3.87
N SER A 57 12.85 14.09 4.54
CA SER A 57 12.65 12.93 5.42
C SER A 57 12.55 11.61 4.63
N LEU A 58 11.80 11.57 3.54
CA LEU A 58 11.59 10.36 2.75
C LEU A 58 12.77 9.96 1.86
N ILE A 59 13.64 10.90 1.45
CA ILE A 59 14.87 10.61 0.70
C ILE A 59 16.02 10.14 1.62
N THR A 60 15.97 10.49 2.91
CA THR A 60 17.00 10.06 3.89
C THR A 60 16.76 8.65 4.42
N PHE A 61 15.49 8.23 4.56
CA PHE A 61 15.11 6.89 5.05
C PHE A 61 15.70 5.68 4.28
N PRO A 62 15.79 5.68 2.93
CA PRO A 62 16.25 4.52 2.16
C PRO A 62 17.75 4.24 2.30
N TYR A 63 18.57 5.25 2.61
CA TYR A 63 20.03 5.11 2.69
C TYR A 63 20.51 4.30 3.89
N GLU A 64 19.74 4.24 4.99
CA GLU A 64 20.11 3.48 6.19
C GLU A 64 19.70 1.99 6.14
N TRP A 65 18.84 1.59 5.19
CA TRP A 65 18.18 0.27 5.21
C TRP A 65 18.40 -0.60 3.95
N GLU A 66 19.36 -0.26 3.08
CA GLU A 66 19.58 -0.95 1.79
C GLU A 66 18.29 -1.12 0.95
N CYS A 67 17.36 -0.17 1.09
CA CYS A 67 16.05 -0.23 0.43
C CYS A 67 16.03 0.74 -0.76
N THR A 68 15.39 0.32 -1.85
CA THR A 68 15.09 1.21 -2.98
C THR A 68 13.59 1.51 -2.98
N ALA A 69 13.22 2.79 -3.07
CA ALA A 69 11.83 3.21 -3.00
C ALA A 69 11.49 4.19 -4.13
N ILE A 70 10.25 4.11 -4.59
CA ILE A 70 9.60 5.11 -5.44
C ILE A 70 8.27 5.49 -4.80
N PHE A 71 7.96 6.78 -4.84
CA PHE A 71 6.65 7.29 -4.50
C PHE A 71 6.36 8.54 -5.33
N PHE A 72 5.07 8.84 -5.52
CA PHE A 72 4.65 10.04 -6.21
C PHE A 72 3.47 10.68 -5.48
N VAL A 73 3.31 11.98 -5.69
CA VAL A 73 2.20 12.76 -5.15
C VAL A 73 1.47 13.37 -6.33
N THR A 74 0.17 13.07 -6.45
CA THR A 74 -0.71 13.68 -7.44
C THR A 74 -1.76 14.55 -6.74
N PRO A 75 -2.25 15.63 -7.37
CA PRO A 75 -3.39 16.36 -6.85
C PRO A 75 -4.65 15.50 -6.86
N GLU A 76 -5.45 15.59 -5.79
CA GLU A 76 -6.74 14.90 -5.63
C GLU A 76 -7.85 15.47 -6.52
N TYR A 77 -7.68 16.70 -7.04
CA TYR A 77 -8.74 17.41 -7.78
C TYR A 77 -8.38 17.64 -9.26
N ILE A 78 -9.30 17.27 -10.16
CA ILE A 78 -9.13 17.32 -11.62
C ILE A 78 -8.81 18.73 -12.14
N ASN A 79 -9.28 19.79 -11.47
CA ASN A 79 -9.03 21.17 -11.90
C ASN A 79 -7.72 21.77 -11.36
N HIS A 80 -6.96 21.00 -10.57
CA HIS A 80 -5.66 21.44 -10.09
C HIS A 80 -4.59 21.11 -11.15
N LEU A 81 -4.08 22.14 -11.84
CA LEU A 81 -3.07 22.01 -12.91
C LEU A 81 -1.66 21.61 -12.42
N ALA A 82 -1.51 21.16 -11.18
CA ALA A 82 -0.20 20.74 -10.69
C ALA A 82 0.18 19.40 -11.29
N GLN A 83 1.40 19.32 -11.78
CA GLN A 83 1.96 18.07 -12.26
C GLN A 83 2.25 17.15 -11.05
N PRO A 84 2.08 15.82 -11.22
CA PRO A 84 2.51 14.86 -10.22
C PRO A 84 3.99 14.98 -9.91
N THR A 85 4.35 15.01 -8.64
CA THR A 85 5.75 15.05 -8.21
C THR A 85 6.21 13.64 -7.87
N TRP A 86 7.24 13.16 -8.57
CA TRP A 86 7.86 11.86 -8.35
C TRP A 86 9.10 11.97 -7.45
N TYR A 87 9.29 10.95 -6.64
CA TYR A 87 10.43 10.79 -5.76
C TYR A 87 10.96 9.37 -5.86
N GLY A 88 12.28 9.23 -5.99
CA GLY A 88 12.97 7.95 -6.11
C GLY A 88 14.38 8.18 -6.62
N SER A 89 15.17 7.10 -6.69
CA SER A 89 16.44 7.15 -7.42
C SER A 89 16.18 7.14 -8.93
N ASP A 90 17.09 7.72 -9.72
CA ASP A 90 17.00 7.74 -11.19
C ASP A 90 16.81 6.33 -11.76
N ASN A 91 17.52 5.34 -11.20
CA ASN A 91 17.39 3.93 -11.60
C ASN A 91 15.99 3.36 -11.34
N SER A 92 15.32 3.81 -10.27
CA SER A 92 13.97 3.34 -9.95
C SER A 92 12.95 3.92 -10.91
N LEU A 93 13.09 5.19 -11.31
CA LEU A 93 12.12 5.83 -12.21
C LEU A 93 12.20 5.21 -13.60
N ASN A 94 13.42 4.88 -14.02
CA ASN A 94 13.67 4.16 -15.27
C ASN A 94 13.05 2.75 -15.26
N PHE A 95 12.83 2.10 -14.12
CA PHE A 95 12.16 0.79 -14.08
C PHE A 95 10.74 0.84 -14.70
N LEU A 96 9.97 1.90 -14.44
CA LEU A 96 8.62 2.05 -15.00
C LEU A 96 8.66 2.11 -16.53
N GLN A 97 9.59 2.90 -17.08
CA GLN A 97 9.69 3.10 -18.52
C GLN A 97 10.43 1.96 -19.24
N ASP A 98 11.52 1.46 -18.68
CA ASP A 98 12.40 0.48 -19.32
C ASP A 98 11.93 -0.95 -19.13
N VAL A 99 11.34 -1.29 -17.97
CA VAL A 99 10.90 -2.66 -17.66
C VAL A 99 9.39 -2.80 -17.83
N LEU A 100 8.61 -1.93 -17.19
CA LEU A 100 7.13 -2.02 -17.29
C LEU A 100 6.59 -1.44 -18.60
N LYS A 101 7.38 -0.61 -19.30
CA LYS A 101 6.96 0.08 -20.53
C LYS A 101 5.77 1.02 -20.29
N ILE A 102 5.69 1.61 -19.11
CA ILE A 102 4.63 2.55 -18.72
C ILE A 102 5.27 3.92 -18.45
N ASP A 103 4.65 4.97 -18.99
CA ASP A 103 5.05 6.35 -18.71
C ASP A 103 4.69 6.73 -17.25
N PRO A 104 5.61 7.30 -16.46
CA PRO A 104 5.31 7.73 -15.09
C PRO A 104 4.14 8.73 -15.02
N GLY A 105 4.01 9.64 -15.98
CA GLY A 105 2.88 10.57 -16.03
C GLY A 105 1.55 9.85 -16.23
N GLU A 106 1.52 8.79 -17.04
CA GLU A 106 0.35 7.94 -17.20
C GLU A 106 -0.05 7.25 -15.89
N VAL A 107 0.91 6.69 -15.14
CA VAL A 107 0.65 6.06 -13.82
C VAL A 107 -0.01 7.06 -12.87
N SER A 108 0.55 8.27 -12.76
CA SER A 108 0.01 9.29 -11.87
C SER A 108 -1.41 9.72 -12.26
N ARG A 109 -1.68 9.87 -13.57
CA ARG A 109 -3.01 10.23 -14.08
C ARG A 109 -4.04 9.14 -13.80
N LEU A 110 -3.68 7.88 -14.05
CA LEU A 110 -4.54 6.73 -13.77
C LEU A 110 -4.85 6.62 -12.28
N PHE A 111 -3.85 6.86 -11.42
CA PHE A 111 -4.04 6.86 -9.97
C PHE A 111 -4.98 7.99 -9.52
N ALA A 112 -4.78 9.22 -9.98
CA ALA A 112 -5.67 10.35 -9.64
C ALA A 112 -7.12 10.10 -10.08
N LEU A 113 -7.31 9.55 -11.29
CA LEU A 113 -8.63 9.19 -11.81
C LEU A 113 -9.28 8.08 -10.97
N TRP A 114 -8.50 7.07 -10.60
CA TRP A 114 -8.97 5.98 -9.74
C TRP A 114 -9.40 6.50 -8.37
N GLU A 115 -8.59 7.37 -7.73
CA GLU A 115 -8.93 7.99 -6.46
C GLU A 115 -10.24 8.80 -6.54
N CYS A 116 -10.38 9.65 -7.56
CA CYS A 116 -11.60 10.42 -7.82
C CYS A 116 -12.83 9.51 -7.97
N THR A 117 -12.67 8.39 -8.67
CA THR A 117 -13.75 7.42 -8.89
C THR A 117 -14.06 6.62 -7.63
N CYS A 118 -13.06 6.28 -6.83
CA CYS A 118 -13.24 5.51 -5.60
C CYS A 118 -13.84 6.34 -4.46
N ASN A 119 -13.46 7.62 -4.32
CA ASN A 119 -14.00 8.49 -3.27
C ASN A 119 -15.50 8.75 -3.44
N GLN A 120 -16.02 8.76 -4.67
CA GLN A 120 -17.45 8.93 -4.94
C GLN A 120 -18.27 7.65 -4.67
N ASN A 121 -17.64 6.47 -4.72
CA ASN A 121 -18.32 5.18 -4.79
C ASN A 121 -18.05 4.25 -3.58
N THR A 122 -17.32 4.70 -2.55
CA THR A 122 -16.89 3.85 -1.42
C THR A 122 -18.04 3.32 -0.57
N SER A 123 -19.18 4.03 -0.49
CA SER A 123 -20.38 3.53 0.18
C SER A 123 -21.22 2.58 -0.69
N GLU A 124 -21.17 2.72 -2.02
CA GLU A 124 -22.01 1.96 -2.96
C GLU A 124 -21.33 0.68 -3.51
N LEU A 125 -19.99 0.62 -3.52
CA LEU A 125 -19.21 -0.52 -4.03
C LEU A 125 -19.02 -1.67 -3.04
N ASP A 126 -19.36 -1.47 -1.77
CA ASP A 126 -19.22 -2.49 -0.72
C ASP A 126 -20.35 -3.54 -0.75
N THR A 127 -20.83 -3.87 -1.94
CA THR A 127 -21.70 -5.03 -2.13
C THR A 127 -20.95 -6.29 -1.69
N LEU A 128 -21.68 -7.20 -1.05
CA LEU A 128 -21.13 -8.45 -0.53
C LEU A 128 -20.28 -9.20 -1.58
N ALA A 129 -20.75 -9.23 -2.83
CA ALA A 129 -20.05 -9.87 -3.95
C ALA A 129 -18.68 -9.23 -4.27
N VAL A 130 -18.59 -7.90 -4.24
CA VAL A 130 -17.32 -7.19 -4.49
C VAL A 130 -16.33 -7.46 -3.37
N VAL A 131 -16.78 -7.39 -2.10
CA VAL A 131 -15.89 -7.67 -0.95
C VAL A 131 -15.41 -9.12 -0.96
N HIS A 132 -16.26 -10.07 -1.35
CA HIS A 132 -15.85 -11.45 -1.57
C HIS A 132 -14.74 -11.58 -2.59
N SER A 133 -14.94 -11.00 -3.77
CA SER A 133 -13.94 -11.05 -4.86
C SER A 133 -12.61 -10.49 -4.39
N GLN A 134 -12.63 -9.34 -3.70
CA GLN A 134 -11.44 -8.71 -3.15
C GLN A 134 -10.71 -9.61 -2.13
N CYS A 135 -11.45 -10.25 -1.22
CA CYS A 135 -10.84 -11.17 -0.25
C CYS A 135 -10.21 -12.39 -0.92
N VAL A 136 -10.90 -12.99 -1.90
CA VAL A 136 -10.37 -14.15 -2.65
C VAL A 136 -9.10 -13.77 -3.39
N GLU A 137 -9.11 -12.63 -4.07
CA GLU A 137 -7.97 -12.11 -4.81
C GLU A 137 -6.79 -11.81 -3.89
N LEU A 138 -6.99 -11.11 -2.77
CA LEU A 138 -5.93 -10.79 -1.82
C LEU A 138 -5.27 -12.05 -1.25
N ILE A 139 -6.06 -13.09 -0.92
CA ILE A 139 -5.53 -14.36 -0.43
C ILE A 139 -4.71 -15.06 -1.52
N GLN A 140 -5.23 -15.12 -2.75
CA GLN A 140 -4.59 -15.79 -3.88
C GLN A 140 -3.30 -15.08 -4.31
N THR A 141 -3.34 -13.76 -4.42
CA THR A 141 -2.17 -12.93 -4.74
C THR A 141 -1.10 -13.09 -3.68
N GLY A 142 -1.46 -13.04 -2.39
CA GLY A 142 -0.50 -13.28 -1.31
C GLY A 142 0.17 -14.65 -1.37
N LEU A 143 -0.58 -15.69 -1.76
CA LEU A 143 -0.06 -17.06 -1.92
C LEU A 143 0.94 -17.13 -3.08
N ASN A 144 0.54 -16.57 -4.23
CA ASN A 144 1.35 -16.54 -5.44
C ASN A 144 2.66 -15.76 -5.23
N CYS A 145 2.59 -14.62 -4.54
CA CYS A 145 3.77 -13.83 -4.18
C CYS A 145 4.75 -14.63 -3.31
N LEU A 146 4.26 -15.39 -2.32
CA LEU A 146 5.15 -16.14 -1.43
C LEU A 146 5.78 -17.36 -2.12
N LEU A 147 5.05 -18.00 -3.04
CA LEU A 147 5.50 -19.17 -3.79
C LEU A 147 6.26 -18.82 -5.08
N ASN A 148 6.20 -17.56 -5.52
CA ASN A 148 6.65 -17.12 -6.83
C ASN A 148 6.10 -17.99 -7.98
N ASN A 149 4.83 -18.42 -7.85
CA ASN A 149 4.17 -19.32 -8.78
C ASN A 149 2.68 -19.01 -8.86
N GLY A 150 2.20 -18.60 -10.03
CA GLY A 150 0.79 -18.27 -10.29
C GLY A 150 -0.13 -19.48 -10.49
N ALA A 151 0.40 -20.70 -10.58
CA ALA A 151 -0.38 -21.90 -10.89
C ALA A 151 -1.06 -22.54 -9.66
N VAL A 152 -0.66 -22.18 -8.44
CA VAL A 152 -1.16 -22.80 -7.22
C VAL A 152 -2.44 -22.12 -6.77
N SER A 153 -3.59 -22.77 -6.97
CA SER A 153 -4.87 -22.27 -6.47
C SER A 153 -5.06 -22.59 -4.98
N MET A 154 -5.64 -21.65 -4.23
CA MET A 154 -6.00 -21.86 -2.83
C MET A 154 -7.01 -22.99 -2.66
N ASN A 155 -6.74 -23.92 -1.73
CA ASN A 155 -7.64 -25.03 -1.39
C ASN A 155 -8.01 -24.98 0.09
N TYR A 156 -9.21 -24.46 0.39
CA TYR A 156 -9.71 -24.32 1.75
C TYR A 156 -10.08 -25.67 2.41
N VAL A 157 -10.58 -26.63 1.62
CA VAL A 157 -11.05 -27.94 2.11
C VAL A 157 -9.87 -28.83 2.52
N ASN A 158 -8.84 -28.86 1.68
CA ASN A 158 -7.63 -29.66 1.88
C ASN A 158 -6.45 -28.78 2.30
N TYR A 159 -6.72 -27.66 2.98
CA TYR A 159 -5.70 -26.65 3.30
C TYR A 159 -4.48 -27.25 4.02
N LYS A 160 -4.70 -28.11 5.03
CA LYS A 160 -3.60 -28.71 5.81
C LYS A 160 -2.66 -29.57 4.97
N THR A 161 -3.15 -30.22 3.91
CA THR A 161 -2.35 -31.11 3.06
C THR A 161 -1.89 -30.37 1.80
N ALA A 162 -2.83 -29.91 0.98
CA ALA A 162 -2.57 -29.30 -0.31
C ALA A 162 -1.81 -27.97 -0.23
N ILE A 163 -1.94 -27.20 0.86
CA ILE A 163 -1.25 -25.92 1.03
C ILE A 163 -0.11 -26.05 2.05
N VAL A 164 -0.44 -26.42 3.30
CA VAL A 164 0.52 -26.40 4.41
C VAL A 164 1.59 -27.48 4.27
N GLN A 165 1.22 -28.72 3.92
CA GLN A 165 2.19 -29.81 3.80
C GLN A 165 2.94 -29.78 2.46
N THR A 166 2.23 -29.62 1.34
CA THR A 166 2.83 -29.63 0.00
C THR A 166 3.69 -28.41 -0.27
N HIS A 167 3.19 -27.21 0.01
CA HIS A 167 3.88 -25.96 -0.31
C HIS A 167 4.65 -25.37 0.88
N LYS A 168 4.51 -25.95 2.09
CA LYS A 168 5.23 -25.53 3.30
C LYS A 168 4.97 -24.06 3.65
N VAL A 169 3.78 -23.57 3.32
CA VAL A 169 3.31 -22.21 3.63
C VAL A 169 2.04 -22.27 4.44
N ARG A 170 1.86 -21.33 5.34
CA ARG A 170 0.64 -21.19 6.13
C ARG A 170 0.20 -19.75 6.17
N LEU A 171 -1.04 -19.60 6.55
CA LEU A 171 -1.77 -18.36 6.62
C LEU A 171 -2.00 -18.04 8.09
N VAL A 172 -1.48 -16.89 8.53
CA VAL A 172 -1.33 -16.55 9.96
C VAL A 172 -2.29 -15.44 10.34
N ASN A 173 -2.72 -15.42 11.61
CA ASN A 173 -3.62 -14.42 12.19
C ASN A 173 -4.99 -14.31 11.49
N TRP A 174 -5.57 -15.44 11.11
CA TRP A 174 -6.97 -15.46 10.66
C TRP A 174 -7.87 -14.86 11.74
N PRO A 175 -8.87 -14.01 11.40
CA PRO A 175 -9.71 -13.32 12.38
C PRO A 175 -10.36 -14.27 13.40
N THR A 176 -10.19 -13.99 14.68
CA THR A 176 -10.75 -14.78 15.78
C THR A 176 -12.28 -14.75 15.71
N GLY A 177 -12.93 -15.91 15.75
CA GLY A 177 -14.39 -16.06 15.65
C GLY A 177 -14.92 -16.26 14.23
N LEU A 178 -14.10 -16.03 13.21
CA LEU A 178 -14.48 -16.28 11.81
C LEU A 178 -14.11 -17.71 11.40
N LYS A 179 -15.05 -18.43 10.79
CA LYS A 179 -14.79 -19.78 10.25
C LYS A 179 -13.76 -19.69 9.12
N PHE A 180 -12.76 -20.57 9.15
CA PHE A 180 -11.77 -20.69 8.07
C PHE A 180 -12.40 -21.43 6.88
N VAL A 181 -13.00 -20.67 5.97
CA VAL A 181 -13.67 -21.17 4.75
C VAL A 181 -13.30 -20.28 3.57
N ASN A 182 -13.68 -20.70 2.36
CA ASN A 182 -13.57 -19.82 1.20
C ASN A 182 -14.34 -18.52 1.49
N PRO A 183 -13.74 -17.33 1.30
CA PRO A 183 -14.40 -16.06 1.56
C PRO A 183 -15.78 -15.96 0.95
N SER A 184 -16.03 -16.51 -0.25
CA SER A 184 -17.34 -16.52 -0.92
C SER A 184 -18.46 -17.23 -0.15
N PHE A 185 -18.15 -18.01 0.89
CA PHE A 185 -19.14 -18.66 1.75
C PHE A 185 -19.46 -17.86 3.02
N ILE A 186 -18.85 -16.71 3.24
CA ILE A 186 -19.08 -15.85 4.42
C ILE A 186 -20.30 -14.95 4.16
N GLY A 187 -21.48 -15.33 4.67
CA GLY A 187 -22.72 -14.59 4.39
C GLY A 187 -22.84 -13.21 5.05
N THR A 188 -22.09 -12.95 6.13
CA THR A 188 -22.21 -11.70 6.89
C THR A 188 -21.32 -10.61 6.29
N VAL A 189 -21.93 -9.47 5.93
CA VAL A 189 -21.20 -8.30 5.40
C VAL A 189 -20.12 -7.79 6.37
N GLY A 190 -20.43 -7.70 7.66
CA GLY A 190 -19.46 -7.26 8.67
C GLY A 190 -18.27 -8.21 8.83
N ASP A 191 -18.49 -9.52 8.71
CA ASP A 191 -17.43 -10.52 8.82
C ASP A 191 -16.48 -10.47 7.62
N ILE A 192 -17.02 -10.34 6.41
CA ILE A 192 -16.19 -10.27 5.20
C ILE A 192 -15.43 -8.94 5.12
N GLN A 193 -16.03 -7.83 5.58
CA GLN A 193 -15.33 -6.54 5.69
C GLN A 193 -14.19 -6.62 6.70
N THR A 194 -14.41 -7.29 7.83
CA THR A 194 -13.37 -7.54 8.85
C THR A 194 -12.22 -8.37 8.28
N LEU A 195 -12.53 -9.41 7.50
CA LEU A 195 -11.52 -10.19 6.79
C LEU A 195 -10.74 -9.34 5.79
N ARG A 196 -11.41 -8.53 4.95
CA ARG A 196 -10.77 -7.63 3.98
C ARG A 196 -9.83 -6.64 4.66
N ASN A 197 -10.26 -6.01 5.74
CA ASN A 197 -9.45 -5.03 6.45
C ASN A 197 -8.23 -5.69 7.12
N SER A 198 -8.39 -6.90 7.65
CA SER A 198 -7.29 -7.70 8.20
C SER A 198 -6.27 -8.10 7.14
N LEU A 199 -6.73 -8.45 5.93
CA LEU A 199 -5.90 -8.75 4.75
C LEU A 199 -5.10 -7.51 4.28
N ARG A 200 -5.75 -6.34 4.20
CA ARG A 200 -5.12 -5.09 3.72
C ARG A 200 -4.10 -4.51 4.70
N THR A 201 -4.36 -4.65 6.00
CA THR A 201 -3.47 -4.11 7.05
C THR A 201 -2.28 -5.02 7.36
N SER A 202 -2.03 -6.06 6.55
CA SER A 202 -0.98 -7.08 6.74
C SER A 202 -1.02 -7.81 8.08
N LYS A 203 -2.07 -7.61 8.90
CA LYS A 203 -2.31 -8.38 10.13
C LYS A 203 -2.41 -9.86 9.78
N TYR A 204 -3.04 -10.14 8.65
CA TYR A 204 -3.17 -11.45 8.06
C TYR A 204 -2.24 -11.59 6.85
N HIS A 205 -1.31 -12.55 6.90
CA HIS A 205 -0.32 -12.75 5.86
C HIS A 205 0.11 -14.21 5.74
N TRP A 206 0.76 -14.50 4.62
CA TRP A 206 1.37 -15.80 4.35
C TRP A 206 2.77 -15.89 4.94
N GLU A 207 3.08 -17.01 5.59
CA GLU A 207 4.38 -17.30 6.20
C GLU A 207 4.92 -18.65 5.71
N LYS A 208 6.22 -18.73 5.42
CA LYS A 208 6.92 -20.00 5.17
C LYS A 208 7.16 -20.73 6.49
N LEU A 209 6.78 -22.00 6.56
CA LEU A 209 7.02 -22.82 7.75
C LEU A 209 8.51 -23.09 7.93
N LYS A 210 9.02 -22.91 9.16
CA LYS A 210 10.36 -23.35 9.55
C LYS A 210 10.42 -24.88 9.64
N ARG A 211 11.63 -25.49 9.55
CA ARG A 211 11.81 -26.95 9.59
C ARG A 211 11.12 -27.62 10.79
N LEU A 212 11.23 -27.04 11.98
CA LEU A 212 10.57 -27.56 13.19
C LEU A 212 9.03 -27.52 13.07
N GLN A 213 8.49 -26.46 12.50
CA GLN A 213 7.05 -26.33 12.28
C GLN A 213 6.56 -27.31 11.21
N GLN A 214 7.36 -27.58 10.17
CA GLN A 214 7.05 -28.59 9.16
C GLN A 214 7.00 -30.00 9.77
N MET A 215 7.98 -30.34 10.63
CA MET A 215 8.01 -31.63 11.33
C MET A 215 6.82 -31.78 12.29
N ALA A 216 6.53 -30.75 13.08
CA ALA A 216 5.39 -30.76 13.98
C ALA A 216 4.06 -30.86 13.23
N HIS A 217 3.92 -30.17 12.09
CA HIS A 217 2.74 -30.28 11.24
C HIS A 217 2.58 -31.69 10.66
N LYS A 218 3.66 -32.28 10.15
CA LYS A 218 3.67 -33.66 9.64
C LYS A 218 3.25 -34.67 10.72
N LEU A 219 3.85 -34.58 11.90
CA LEU A 219 3.54 -35.48 13.02
C LEU A 219 2.09 -35.33 13.51
N ASN A 220 1.56 -34.10 13.50
CA ASN A 220 0.15 -33.87 13.81
C ASN A 220 -0.79 -34.50 12.78
N LEU A 221 -0.43 -34.44 11.48
CA LEU A 221 -1.23 -35.08 10.44
C LEU A 221 -1.21 -36.61 10.54
N GLU A 222 -0.05 -37.20 10.81
CA GLU A 222 0.11 -38.65 11.04
C GLU A 222 -0.76 -39.09 12.24
N ARG A 223 -0.70 -38.37 13.36
CA ARG A 223 -1.54 -38.63 14.53
C ARG A 223 -3.04 -38.51 14.24
N CYS A 224 -3.46 -37.52 13.46
CA CYS A 224 -4.87 -37.39 13.04
C CYS A 224 -5.29 -38.57 12.15
N GLN A 225 -4.42 -39.04 11.25
CA GLN A 225 -4.69 -40.20 10.39
C GLN A 225 -4.78 -41.50 11.21
N GLU A 226 -3.89 -41.69 12.19
CA GLU A 226 -3.92 -42.81 13.11
C GLU A 226 -5.18 -42.81 14.00
N ALA A 227 -5.68 -41.63 14.37
CA ALA A 227 -6.93 -41.47 15.09
C ALA A 227 -8.19 -41.67 14.20
N GLY A 228 -8.02 -41.92 12.90
CA GLY A 228 -9.10 -42.10 11.95
C GLY A 228 -9.80 -40.79 11.53
N GLU A 229 -9.23 -39.62 11.83
CA GLU A 229 -9.76 -38.35 11.35
C GLU A 229 -9.47 -38.18 9.85
N ILE A 230 -10.51 -37.84 9.09
CA ILE A 230 -10.39 -37.56 7.66
C ILE A 230 -9.65 -36.22 7.48
N VAL A 231 -8.35 -36.29 7.22
CA VAL A 231 -7.51 -35.12 6.91
C VAL A 231 -7.77 -34.65 5.48
N GLY A 232 -8.93 -34.03 5.27
CA GLY A 232 -9.37 -33.48 3.98
C GLY A 232 -10.27 -34.42 3.17
N LYS A 233 -11.03 -33.86 2.23
CA LYS A 233 -11.89 -34.68 1.36
C LYS A 233 -11.03 -35.56 0.45
N PRO A 234 -11.24 -36.89 0.45
CA PRO A 234 -10.61 -37.78 -0.50
C PRO A 234 -10.92 -37.33 -1.93
N GLN A 235 -9.91 -37.35 -2.80
CA GLN A 235 -10.13 -37.03 -4.20
C GLN A 235 -11.08 -38.07 -4.81
N LYS A 236 -12.15 -37.61 -5.46
CA LYS A 236 -13.13 -38.50 -6.10
C LYS A 236 -12.40 -39.36 -7.12
N GLN A 237 -12.53 -40.68 -6.99
CA GLN A 237 -11.99 -41.62 -7.96
C GLN A 237 -12.60 -41.28 -9.33
N ARG A 238 -11.76 -40.98 -10.30
CA ARG A 238 -12.23 -40.60 -11.64
C ARG A 238 -12.79 -41.84 -12.33
N SER A 239 -13.89 -41.68 -13.07
CA SER A 239 -14.64 -42.76 -13.73
C SER A 239 -13.89 -43.44 -14.87
N ASP A 240 -12.76 -42.86 -15.28
CA ASP A 240 -11.82 -43.32 -16.30
C ASP A 240 -10.67 -44.17 -15.72
N ALA A 241 -10.70 -44.52 -14.42
CA ALA A 241 -9.79 -45.49 -13.84
C ALA A 241 -10.04 -46.88 -14.48
N GLY A 242 -9.34 -47.10 -15.60
CA GLY A 242 -9.53 -48.23 -16.51
C GLY A 242 -9.63 -49.55 -15.77
N THR A 243 -10.73 -50.26 -16.02
CA THR A 243 -10.86 -51.67 -15.71
C THR A 243 -9.68 -52.40 -16.37
N LYS A 244 -8.88 -53.13 -15.59
CA LYS A 244 -7.83 -53.98 -16.14
C LYS A 244 -8.48 -54.94 -17.16
N CYS A 245 -8.09 -54.85 -18.42
CA CYS A 245 -8.41 -55.87 -19.40
C CYS A 245 -7.87 -57.21 -18.90
N LYS A 246 -8.74 -58.22 -18.85
CA LYS A 246 -8.38 -59.62 -18.60
C LYS A 246 -7.76 -60.22 -19.85
#